data_AF-A0A850ET55-F1
#
_entry.id   AF-A0A850ET55-F1
#
_cell.length_a   1.000
_cell.length_b   1.000
_cell.length_c   1.000
_cell.angle_alpha   90.00
_cell.angle_beta   90.00
_cell.angle_gamma   90.00
#
_symmetry.space_group_name_H-M   'P 1'
#
loop_
_entity.id
_entity.type
_entity.pdbx_description
1 polymer ?
#
loop_
_entity_poly.entity_id
_entity_poly.type
_entity_poly.pdbx_seq_one_letter_code
_entity_poly.pdbx_strand_id
1 'polypeptide(L)'
;MHIASGFNFELEGLDAIFTALDATLDEIDSRVDKTLYTLALKVIYDAKKLAPLDHGDLEAALTVGEVKQLIGVSYIDFGTTPDGDAYAVIQHEGFYRDAKGAIKPMEPGEKTLSKGAYNGEMPGAKFLERAIKMNEKLIIEELSKVLGGG
;
A
#
# COMPACT_ATOMS: atom_id res chain seq x y z
N MET A 1 -51.56 24.05 -42.08
CA MET A 1 -51.20 24.59 -40.76
C MET A 1 -50.41 23.49 -40.05
N HIS A 2 -49.09 23.50 -40.18
CA HIS A 2 -48.19 22.53 -39.56
C HIS A 2 -47.48 23.22 -38.41
N ILE A 3 -47.69 22.75 -37.18
CA ILE A 3 -46.82 23.07 -36.05
C ILE A 3 -46.02 21.79 -35.79
N ALA A 4 -44.81 21.75 -36.33
CA ALA A 4 -43.82 20.79 -35.85
C ALA A 4 -43.39 21.28 -34.47
N SER A 5 -43.88 20.62 -33.42
CA SER A 5 -43.40 20.82 -32.06
C SER A 5 -42.00 20.21 -31.98
N GLY A 6 -40.98 21.01 -32.32
CA GLY A 6 -39.58 20.64 -32.15
C GLY A 6 -39.30 20.43 -30.68
N PHE A 7 -38.98 19.19 -30.30
CA PHE A 7 -38.38 18.86 -29.02
C PHE A 7 -37.02 19.57 -28.97
N ASN A 8 -36.89 20.61 -28.14
CA ASN A 8 -35.61 21.30 -27.93
C ASN A 8 -34.99 20.73 -26.65
N PHE A 9 -33.94 19.94 -26.77
CA PHE A 9 -33.15 19.45 -25.64
C PHE A 9 -32.04 20.47 -25.40
N GLU A 10 -31.99 21.11 -24.23
CA GLU A 10 -30.93 22.06 -23.90
C GLU A 10 -29.58 21.31 -23.74
N LEU A 11 -28.69 21.50 -24.71
CA LEU A 11 -27.31 21.01 -24.69
C LEU A 11 -26.52 21.56 -23.47
N GLU A 12 -26.86 22.73 -22.95
CA GLU A 12 -26.24 23.31 -21.74
C GLU A 12 -26.42 22.43 -20.50
N GLY A 13 -27.53 21.69 -20.40
CA GLY A 13 -27.76 20.75 -19.30
C GLY A 13 -26.83 19.54 -19.35
N LEU A 14 -26.43 19.10 -20.54
CA LEU A 14 -25.50 17.98 -20.72
C LEU A 14 -24.05 18.40 -20.39
N ASP A 15 -23.64 19.59 -20.80
CA ASP A 15 -22.29 20.12 -20.49
C ASP A 15 -22.10 20.32 -18.97
N ALA A 16 -23.14 20.76 -18.26
CA ALA A 16 -23.14 20.85 -16.80
C ALA A 16 -23.03 19.48 -16.13
N ILE A 17 -23.70 18.46 -16.69
CA ILE A 17 -23.60 17.07 -16.21
C ILE A 17 -22.19 16.53 -16.42
N PHE A 18 -21.58 16.75 -17.59
CA PHE A 18 -20.21 16.33 -17.87
C PHE A 18 -19.21 16.98 -16.91
N THR A 19 -19.33 18.29 -16.69
CA THR A 19 -18.48 19.03 -15.74
C THR A 19 -18.62 18.49 -14.31
N ALA A 20 -19.84 18.18 -13.88
CA ALA A 20 -20.09 17.60 -12.56
C ALA A 20 -19.54 16.17 -12.43
N LEU A 21 -19.60 15.37 -13.50
CA LEU A 21 -19.01 14.04 -13.55
C LEU A 21 -17.49 14.09 -13.48
N ASP A 22 -16.85 14.97 -14.24
CA ASP A 22 -15.38 15.16 -14.21
C ASP A 22 -14.91 15.60 -12.82
N ALA A 23 -15.59 16.57 -12.20
CA ALA A 23 -15.28 17.00 -10.84
C ALA A 23 -15.47 15.88 -9.80
N THR A 24 -16.46 15.01 -9.99
CA THR A 24 -16.70 13.85 -9.12
C THR A 24 -15.58 12.82 -9.28
N LEU A 25 -15.10 12.59 -10.51
CA LEU A 25 -13.98 11.69 -10.78
C LEU A 25 -12.70 12.19 -10.12
N ASP A 26 -12.36 13.48 -10.30
CA ASP A 26 -11.19 14.09 -9.67
C ASP A 26 -11.24 14.00 -8.13
N GLU A 27 -12.43 14.17 -7.54
CA GLU A 27 -12.62 14.03 -6.09
C GLU A 27 -12.38 12.58 -5.63
N ILE A 28 -12.94 11.60 -6.36
CA ILE A 28 -12.75 10.18 -6.05
C ILE A 28 -11.27 9.82 -6.13
N ASP A 29 -10.57 10.22 -7.19
CA ASP A 29 -9.14 9.93 -7.38
C ASP A 29 -8.30 10.53 -6.25
N SER A 30 -8.55 11.78 -5.88
CA SER A 30 -7.88 12.44 -4.74
C SER A 30 -8.11 11.71 -3.42
N ARG A 31 -9.34 11.22 -3.19
CA ARG A 31 -9.69 10.42 -2.00
C ARG A 31 -9.02 9.05 -2.01
N VAL A 32 -8.95 8.39 -3.18
CA VAL A 32 -8.24 7.11 -3.35
C VAL A 32 -6.78 7.29 -3.01
N ASP A 33 -6.11 8.27 -3.61
CA ASP A 33 -4.67 8.50 -3.42
C ASP A 33 -4.33 8.79 -1.96
N LYS A 34 -5.10 9.66 -1.31
CA LYS A 34 -4.93 9.97 0.12
C LYS A 34 -5.13 8.75 1.01
N THR A 35 -6.13 7.92 0.68
CA THR A 35 -6.44 6.71 1.45
C THR A 35 -5.33 5.67 1.29
N LEU A 36 -4.90 5.42 0.05
CA LEU A 36 -3.77 4.54 -0.24
C LEU A 36 -2.52 5.00 0.52
N TYR A 37 -2.20 6.30 0.50
CA TYR A 37 -1.00 6.82 1.17
C TYR A 37 -1.05 6.60 2.67
N THR A 38 -2.21 6.84 3.27
CA THR A 38 -2.43 6.61 4.71
C THR A 38 -2.29 5.12 5.07
N LEU A 39 -2.85 4.23 4.25
CA LEU A 39 -2.73 2.78 4.42
C LEU A 39 -1.28 2.32 4.27
N ALA A 40 -0.54 2.83 3.28
CA ALA A 40 0.87 2.50 3.07
C ALA A 40 1.75 2.93 4.25
N LEU A 41 1.53 4.13 4.80
CA LEU A 41 2.21 4.58 6.03
C LEU A 41 1.95 3.65 7.21
N LYS A 42 0.70 3.19 7.36
CA LYS A 42 0.32 2.25 8.42
C LYS A 42 1.01 0.88 8.25
N VAL A 43 0.98 0.32 7.04
CA VAL A 43 1.66 -0.95 6.73
C VAL A 43 3.16 -0.85 6.98
N ILE A 44 3.82 0.23 6.54
CA ILE A 44 5.26 0.41 6.77
C ILE A 44 5.57 0.58 8.26
N TYR A 45 4.76 1.33 9.00
CA TYR A 45 4.94 1.45 10.44
C TYR A 45 4.91 0.07 11.13
N ASP A 46 3.94 -0.77 10.77
CA ASP A 46 3.83 -2.12 11.32
C ASP A 46 4.96 -3.04 10.84
N ALA A 47 5.39 -2.91 9.59
CA ALA A 47 6.54 -3.63 9.05
C ALA A 47 7.83 -3.31 9.81
N LYS A 48 8.06 -2.04 10.19
CA LYS A 48 9.21 -1.66 11.04
C LYS A 48 9.15 -2.35 12.40
N LYS A 49 7.96 -2.46 13.01
CA LYS A 49 7.79 -3.20 14.27
C LYS A 49 8.13 -4.68 14.15
N LEU A 50 7.89 -5.29 12.99
CA LEU A 50 8.21 -6.69 12.74
C LEU A 50 9.59 -6.93 12.13
N ALA A 51 10.28 -5.89 11.66
CA ALA A 51 11.56 -6.01 10.98
C ALA A 51 12.66 -6.59 11.91
N PRO A 52 13.50 -7.51 11.41
CA PRO A 52 14.69 -7.98 12.12
C PRO A 52 15.67 -6.85 12.45
N LEU A 53 16.38 -6.97 13.58
CA LEU A 53 17.28 -5.95 14.14
C LEU A 53 18.69 -6.48 14.43
N ASP A 54 19.01 -7.70 13.99
CA ASP A 54 20.25 -8.38 14.39
C ASP A 54 21.51 -7.83 13.70
N HIS A 55 21.45 -7.53 12.40
CA HIS A 55 22.64 -7.24 11.56
C HIS A 55 22.56 -5.99 10.69
N GLY A 56 21.54 -5.13 10.89
CA GLY A 56 21.33 -3.90 10.13
C GLY A 56 20.07 -3.16 10.57
N ASP A 57 19.91 -1.91 10.13
CA ASP A 57 18.75 -1.07 10.48
C ASP A 57 17.68 -1.11 9.38
N LEU A 58 16.93 -2.21 9.34
CA LEU A 58 15.78 -2.34 8.43
C LEU A 58 14.66 -1.37 8.79
N GLU A 59 14.54 -0.98 10.05
CA GLU A 59 13.51 -0.04 10.48
C GLU A 59 13.72 1.33 9.82
N ALA A 60 14.97 1.81 9.76
CA ALA A 60 15.31 3.03 9.06
C ALA A 60 15.25 2.88 7.53
N ALA A 61 15.61 1.71 6.99
CA ALA A 61 15.65 1.48 5.54
C ALA A 61 14.27 1.38 4.89
N LEU A 62 13.22 1.03 5.65
CA LEU A 62 11.84 0.92 5.15
C LEU A 62 11.21 2.28 4.88
N THR A 63 10.74 2.47 3.65
CA THR A 63 10.18 3.74 3.16
C THR A 63 8.89 3.53 2.36
N VAL A 64 8.06 4.56 2.33
CA VAL A 64 6.87 4.66 1.48
C VAL A 64 7.23 5.55 0.30
N GLY A 65 7.00 5.06 -0.92
CA GLY A 65 7.19 5.83 -2.15
C GLY A 65 5.99 6.72 -2.47
N GLU A 66 5.98 7.27 -3.68
CA GLU A 66 4.89 8.10 -4.19
C GLU A 66 3.72 7.24 -4.67
N VAL A 67 2.52 7.84 -4.69
CA VAL A 67 1.35 7.23 -5.33
C VAL A 67 1.55 7.24 -6.84
N LYS A 68 1.43 6.07 -7.45
CA LYS A 68 1.55 5.88 -8.90
C LYS A 68 0.17 5.55 -9.46
N GLN A 69 -0.24 6.35 -10.44
CA GLN A 69 -1.45 6.11 -11.21
C GLN A 69 -1.07 5.44 -12.54
N LEU A 70 -1.60 4.25 -12.76
CA LEU A 70 -1.69 3.61 -14.07
C LEU A 70 -3.14 3.71 -14.53
N ILE A 71 -3.38 3.60 -15.84
CA ILE A 71 -4.74 3.64 -16.41
C ILE A 71 -5.61 2.60 -15.69
N GLY A 72 -6.59 3.08 -14.91
CA GLY A 72 -7.54 2.26 -14.16
C GLY A 72 -7.00 1.63 -12.86
N VAL A 73 -5.78 1.96 -12.41
CA VAL A 73 -5.18 1.43 -11.17
C VAL A 73 -4.31 2.48 -10.48
N SER A 74 -4.66 2.84 -9.25
CA SER A 74 -3.75 3.56 -8.34
C SER A 74 -3.05 2.57 -7.40
N TYR A 75 -1.74 2.70 -7.23
CA TYR A 75 -0.96 1.88 -6.29
C TYR A 75 0.16 2.69 -5.65
N ILE A 76 0.71 2.17 -4.55
CA ILE A 76 1.86 2.75 -3.86
C ILE A 76 2.95 1.71 -3.77
N ASP A 77 4.14 2.07 -4.22
CA ASP A 77 5.34 1.28 -3.96
C ASP A 77 5.83 1.57 -2.54
N PHE A 78 6.00 0.53 -1.75
CA PHE A 78 6.64 0.61 -0.45
C PHE A 78 7.68 -0.50 -0.35
N GLY A 79 8.86 -0.19 0.19
CA GLY A 79 10.04 -1.05 0.07
C GLY A 79 11.22 -0.51 0.86
N THR A 80 12.43 -0.81 0.42
CA THR A 80 13.65 -0.31 1.07
C THR A 80 14.45 0.63 0.19
N THR A 81 15.28 1.47 0.82
CA THR A 81 16.24 2.31 0.11
C THR A 81 17.18 1.45 -0.75
N PRO A 82 17.65 1.92 -1.92
CA PRO A 82 18.50 1.15 -2.83
C PRO A 82 19.71 0.49 -2.15
N ASP A 83 20.33 1.17 -1.18
CA ASP A 83 21.51 0.68 -0.46
C ASP A 83 21.21 -0.50 0.49
N GLY A 84 19.94 -0.71 0.84
CA GLY A 84 19.48 -1.74 1.76
C GLY A 84 18.74 -2.92 1.10
N ASP A 85 18.51 -2.87 -0.21
CA ASP A 85 17.51 -3.71 -0.88
C ASP A 85 17.88 -5.20 -0.87
N ALA A 86 19.13 -5.54 -1.17
CA ALA A 86 19.60 -6.93 -1.13
C ALA A 86 19.55 -7.51 0.30
N TYR A 87 19.90 -6.71 1.30
CA TYR A 87 19.87 -7.13 2.71
C TYR A 87 18.42 -7.29 3.20
N ALA A 88 17.54 -6.35 2.85
CA ALA A 88 16.13 -6.39 3.19
C ALA A 88 15.41 -7.59 2.57
N VAL A 89 15.72 -7.94 1.32
CA VAL A 89 15.18 -9.14 0.67
C VAL A 89 15.63 -10.41 1.39
N ILE A 90 16.92 -10.54 1.73
CA ILE A 90 17.42 -11.71 2.46
C ILE A 90 16.71 -11.87 3.82
N GLN A 91 16.57 -10.77 4.55
CA GLN A 91 15.90 -10.75 5.86
C GLN A 91 14.39 -10.96 5.75
N HIS A 92 13.76 -10.44 4.70
CA HIS A 92 12.34 -10.64 4.42
C HIS A 92 12.05 -12.09 4.04
N GLU A 93 12.85 -12.68 3.17
CA GLU A 93 12.70 -14.08 2.79
C GLU A 93 13.03 -15.00 3.96
N GLY A 94 13.98 -14.62 4.81
CA GLY A 94 14.41 -15.43 5.95
C GLY A 94 15.25 -16.62 5.52
N PHE A 95 15.95 -16.52 4.39
CA PHE A 95 16.86 -17.57 3.93
C PHE A 95 18.13 -16.98 3.33
N TYR A 96 19.25 -17.68 3.49
CA TYR A 96 20.52 -17.34 2.84
C TYR A 96 21.16 -18.56 2.19
N ARG A 97 22.04 -18.31 1.21
CA ARG A 97 22.90 -19.35 0.64
C ARG A 97 24.24 -19.37 1.37
N ASP A 98 24.64 -20.54 1.86
CA ASP A 98 25.97 -20.70 2.46
C ASP A 98 27.08 -20.78 1.39
N ALA A 99 28.34 -20.85 1.82
CA ALA A 99 29.49 -20.94 0.93
C ALA A 99 29.49 -22.16 -0.02
N LYS A 100 28.62 -23.16 0.24
CA LYS A 100 28.43 -24.36 -0.59
C LYS A 100 27.19 -24.25 -1.48
N GLY A 101 26.49 -23.12 -1.44
CA GLY A 101 25.27 -22.86 -2.21
C GLY A 101 24.00 -23.44 -1.60
N ALA A 102 24.06 -24.03 -0.39
CA ALA A 102 22.87 -24.59 0.26
C ALA A 102 21.99 -23.47 0.85
N ILE A 103 20.68 -23.55 0.64
CA ILE A 103 19.70 -22.63 1.22
C ILE A 103 19.47 -23.01 2.69
N LYS A 104 19.65 -22.05 3.60
CA LYS A 104 19.45 -22.23 5.04
C LYS A 104 18.47 -21.19 5.57
N PRO A 105 17.56 -21.58 6.49
CA PRO A 105 16.69 -20.62 7.15
C PRO A 105 17.51 -19.67 8.05
N MET A 106 17.10 -18.42 8.07
CA MET A 106 17.50 -17.43 9.08
C MET A 106 16.51 -17.50 10.22
N GLU A 107 17.01 -17.73 11.42
CA GLU A 107 16.22 -17.59 12.64
C GLU A 107 16.44 -16.20 13.24
N PRO A 108 15.40 -15.59 13.83
CA PRO A 108 15.56 -14.34 14.56
C PRO A 108 16.58 -14.50 15.69
N GLY A 109 17.56 -13.58 15.76
CA GLY A 109 18.52 -13.54 16.86
C GLY A 109 17.91 -12.93 18.12
N GLU A 110 18.70 -12.90 19.20
CA GLU A 110 18.27 -12.40 20.51
C GLU A 110 17.75 -10.95 20.46
N LYS A 111 18.36 -10.10 19.62
CA LYS A 111 17.94 -8.70 19.49
C LYS A 111 16.56 -8.62 18.85
N THR A 112 16.33 -9.34 17.76
CA THR A 112 15.01 -9.39 17.12
C THR A 112 13.95 -9.96 18.06
N LEU A 113 14.27 -11.03 18.79
CA LEU A 113 13.34 -11.65 19.76
C LEU A 113 13.02 -10.72 20.94
N SER A 114 13.97 -9.88 21.38
CA SER A 114 13.77 -8.95 22.49
C SER A 114 12.69 -7.89 22.25
N LYS A 115 12.32 -7.64 20.99
CA LYS A 115 11.23 -6.71 20.61
C LYS A 115 9.86 -7.19 21.11
N GLY A 116 9.71 -8.50 21.36
CA GLY A 116 8.44 -9.11 21.74
C GLY A 116 7.44 -9.14 20.60
N ALA A 117 6.26 -9.70 20.86
CA ALA A 117 5.17 -9.77 19.89
C ALA A 117 4.54 -8.38 19.65
N TYR A 118 4.19 -8.10 18.40
CA TYR A 118 3.44 -6.92 18.00
C TYR A 118 2.16 -7.36 17.27
N ASN A 119 0.99 -6.97 17.79
CA ASN A 119 -0.32 -7.38 17.26
C ASN A 119 -0.47 -8.90 17.05
N GLY A 120 0.15 -9.71 17.93
CA GLY A 120 0.10 -11.17 17.85
C GLY A 120 1.15 -11.80 16.94
N GLU A 121 1.95 -11.00 16.23
CA GLU A 121 3.01 -11.46 15.33
C GLU A 121 4.39 -11.28 15.99
N MET A 122 5.28 -12.25 15.79
CA MET A 122 6.67 -12.15 16.24
C MET A 122 7.54 -11.48 15.15
N PRO A 123 8.46 -10.59 15.52
CA PRO A 123 9.43 -10.01 14.60
C PRO A 123 10.33 -11.08 13.95
N GLY A 124 10.71 -10.86 12.70
CA GLY A 124 11.50 -11.84 11.94
C GLY A 124 11.24 -11.80 10.43
N ALA A 125 11.45 -12.95 9.79
CA ALA A 125 11.18 -13.13 8.37
C ALA A 125 9.72 -12.83 8.02
N LYS A 126 9.49 -12.48 6.75
CA LYS A 126 8.17 -12.13 6.18
C LYS A 126 7.50 -10.95 6.88
N PHE A 127 8.27 -10.06 7.50
CA PHE A 127 7.75 -8.91 8.24
C PHE A 127 6.81 -7.99 7.41
N LEU A 128 7.12 -7.72 6.14
CA LEU A 128 6.23 -6.96 5.25
C LEU A 128 4.92 -7.70 4.95
N GLU A 129 4.99 -8.99 4.65
CA GLU A 129 3.81 -9.81 4.35
C GLU A 129 2.89 -9.90 5.57
N ARG A 130 3.47 -10.11 6.76
CA ARG A 130 2.75 -10.10 8.03
C ARG A 130 2.13 -8.74 8.32
N ALA A 131 2.86 -7.65 8.08
CA ALA A 131 2.31 -6.30 8.24
C ALA A 131 1.13 -6.03 7.30
N ILE A 132 1.18 -6.50 6.05
CA ILE A 132 0.04 -6.40 5.11
C ILE A 132 -1.14 -7.22 5.63
N LYS A 133 -0.92 -8.49 6.01
CA LYS A 133 -1.96 -9.39 6.54
C LYS A 133 -2.64 -8.82 7.78
N MET A 134 -1.86 -8.25 8.70
CA MET A 134 -2.39 -7.57 9.89
C MET A 134 -3.33 -6.39 9.56
N ASN A 135 -3.09 -5.72 8.43
CA ASN A 135 -3.86 -4.56 8.00
C ASN A 135 -4.91 -4.89 6.93
N GLU A 136 -5.03 -6.15 6.49
CA GLU A 136 -5.87 -6.53 5.35
C GLU A 136 -7.33 -6.08 5.53
N LYS A 137 -7.90 -6.32 6.71
CA LYS A 137 -9.27 -5.90 7.03
C LYS A 137 -9.43 -4.37 6.96
N LEU A 138 -8.47 -3.62 7.53
CA LEU A 138 -8.48 -2.16 7.48
C LEU A 138 -8.36 -1.64 6.05
N ILE A 139 -7.47 -2.23 5.24
CA ILE A 139 -7.28 -1.88 3.83
C ILE A 139 -8.60 -2.06 3.07
N ILE A 140 -9.26 -3.21 3.23
CA ILE A 140 -10.54 -3.49 2.59
C ILE A 140 -11.61 -2.49 3.04
N GLU A 141 -11.71 -2.21 4.34
CA GLU A 141 -12.69 -1.29 4.90
C GLU A 141 -12.51 0.15 4.40
N GLU A 142 -11.28 0.67 4.43
CA GLU A 142 -11.00 2.05 3.99
C GLU A 142 -11.17 2.22 2.49
N LEU A 143 -10.69 1.27 1.67
CA LEU A 143 -10.89 1.33 0.22
C LEU A 143 -12.38 1.20 -0.15
N SER A 144 -13.15 0.39 0.56
CA SER A 144 -14.59 0.26 0.31
C SER A 144 -15.35 1.57 0.59
N LYS A 145 -14.94 2.37 1.58
CA LYS A 145 -15.56 3.67 1.87
C LYS A 145 -15.32 4.71 0.78
N VAL A 146 -14.16 4.63 0.13
CA VAL A 146 -13.81 5.55 -0.96
C VAL A 146 -14.60 5.21 -2.23
N LEU A 147 -14.68 3.91 -2.56
CA LEU A 147 -15.33 3.43 -3.78
C LEU A 147 -16.86 3.33 -3.67
N GLY A 148 -17.37 3.09 -2.47
CA GLY A 148 -18.80 2.83 -2.23
C GLY A 148 -19.67 4.08 -2.13
N GLY A 149 -19.09 5.29 -2.16
CA GLY A 149 -19.81 6.54 -1.92
C GLY A 149 -20.36 6.58 -0.49
N GLY A 150 -19.55 7.04 0.46
CA GLY A 150 -20.01 7.35 1.82
C GLY A 150 -21.13 8.38 1.86
#